data_AF-A0A484HE28-F1
#
_entry.id   AF-A0A484HE28-F1
#
_cell.length_a   1.000
_cell.length_b   1.000
_cell.length_c   1.000
_cell.angle_alpha   90.00
_cell.angle_beta   90.00
_cell.angle_gamma   90.00
#
_symmetry.space_group_name_H-M   'P 1'
#
loop_
_entity.id
_entity.type
_entity.pdbx_description
1 polymer ?
#
loop_
_entity_poly.entity_id
_entity_poly.type
_entity_poly.pdbx_seq_one_letter_code
_entity_poly.pdbx_strand_id
1 'polypeptide(L)'
;MDYKIFFTVFFSIFVAELGDKTQIATLLFASDKNISRGAVFLAASLALVAASAMAAWAGGIISQHVGEKTLVYIAGGGFIVIGVWTLIRAQPVIFVSPPATARAGERESRCLRSQGRF
;
A
#
# COMPACT_ATOMS: atom_id res chain seq x y z
N MET A 1 -7.44 -30.57 -2.42
CA MET A 1 -6.83 -29.26 -2.13
C MET A 1 -6.19 -29.37 -0.76
N ASP A 2 -4.87 -29.34 -0.67
CA ASP A 2 -4.17 -29.27 0.61
C ASP A 2 -4.49 -27.94 1.28
N TYR A 3 -5.50 -27.94 2.15
CA TYR A 3 -5.88 -26.82 3.01
C TYR A 3 -4.67 -26.24 3.77
N LYS A 4 -3.69 -27.10 4.07
CA LYS A 4 -2.38 -26.69 4.60
C LYS A 4 -1.68 -25.66 3.72
N ILE A 5 -1.56 -25.93 2.42
CA ILE A 5 -0.87 -25.02 1.47
C ILE A 5 -1.63 -23.70 1.37
N PHE A 6 -2.97 -23.75 1.29
CA PHE A 6 -3.80 -22.54 1.26
C PHE A 6 -3.53 -21.64 2.47
N PHE A 7 -3.58 -22.19 3.69
CA PHE A 7 -3.34 -21.41 4.90
C PHE A 7 -1.89 -20.94 5.01
N THR A 8 -0.91 -21.75 4.62
CA THR A 8 0.50 -21.33 4.61
C THR A 8 0.73 -20.13 3.69
N VAL A 9 0.22 -20.20 2.46
CA VAL A 9 0.35 -19.09 1.49
C VAL A 9 -0.42 -17.87 1.97
N PHE A 10 -1.66 -18.04 2.43
CA PHE A 10 -2.48 -16.95 2.97
C PHE A 10 -1.77 -16.22 4.10
N PHE A 11 -1.34 -16.93 5.15
CA PHE A 11 -0.68 -16.30 6.29
C PHE A 11 0.67 -15.69 5.91
N SER A 12 1.44 -16.34 5.03
CA SER A 12 2.73 -15.80 4.59
C SER A 12 2.56 -14.47 3.85
N ILE A 13 1.62 -14.39 2.91
CA ILE A 13 1.35 -13.14 2.17
C ILE A 13 0.70 -12.11 3.08
N PHE A 14 -0.27 -12.51 3.89
CA PHE A 14 -0.96 -11.62 4.83
C PHE A 14 0.04 -10.94 5.77
N VAL A 15 0.95 -11.70 6.39
CA VAL A 15 1.99 -11.15 7.28
C VAL A 15 2.99 -10.28 6.51
N ALA A 16 3.35 -10.66 5.28
CA ALA A 16 4.26 -9.85 4.46
C ALA A 16 3.65 -8.49 4.05
N GLU A 17 2.34 -8.43 3.83
CA GLU A 17 1.61 -7.22 3.43
C GLU A 17 1.15 -6.36 4.62
N LEU A 18 1.18 -6.89 5.85
CA LEU A 18 0.75 -6.16 7.05
C LEU A 18 1.65 -4.94 7.31
N GLY A 19 1.04 -3.75 7.29
CA GLY A 19 1.77 -2.49 7.50
C GLY A 19 2.50 -1.97 6.27
N ASP A 20 2.20 -2.49 5.07
CA ASP A 20 2.77 -1.97 3.84
C ASP A 20 2.34 -0.51 3.57
N LYS A 21 3.16 0.19 2.78
CA LYS A 21 2.89 1.57 2.33
C LYS A 21 1.54 1.68 1.63
N THR A 22 1.09 0.64 0.93
CA THR A 22 -0.24 0.61 0.32
C THR A 22 -1.36 0.74 1.35
N GLN A 23 -1.20 0.18 2.56
CA GLN A 23 -2.18 0.31 3.64
C GLN A 23 -2.22 1.74 4.19
N ILE A 24 -1.07 2.39 4.36
CA ILE A 24 -0.99 3.80 4.78
C ILE A 24 -1.65 4.71 3.74
N ALA A 25 -1.37 4.49 2.44
CA ALA A 25 -2.02 5.22 1.36
C ALA A 25 -3.55 5.01 1.35
N THR A 26 -4.00 3.77 1.53
CA THR A 26 -5.43 3.43 1.62
C THR A 26 -6.10 4.13 2.81
N LEU A 27 -5.44 4.17 3.97
CA LEU A 27 -5.91 4.88 5.15
C LEU A 27 -6.02 6.39 4.91
N LEU A 28 -5.04 6.99 4.22
CA LEU A 28 -5.09 8.39 3.80
C LEU A 28 -6.28 8.67 2.87
N PHE A 29 -6.51 7.84 1.85
CA PHE A 29 -7.66 7.99 0.96
C PHE A 29 -9.00 7.79 1.68
N ALA A 30 -9.08 6.83 2.60
CA ALA A 30 -10.28 6.58 3.40
C ALA A 30 -10.57 7.67 4.44
N SER A 31 -9.56 8.49 4.79
CA SER A 31 -9.70 9.62 5.71
C SER A 31 -10.28 10.87 5.04
N ASP A 32 -10.31 10.93 3.71
CA ASP A 32 -10.94 12.02 2.98
C ASP A 32 -12.47 11.93 3.10
N LYS A 33 -13.11 13.00 3.61
CA LYS A 33 -14.57 13.06 3.80
C LYS A 33 -15.36 13.02 2.49
N ASN A 34 -14.76 13.38 1.37
CA ASN A 34 -15.44 13.41 0.07
C ASN A 34 -15.46 12.03 -0.62
N ILE A 35 -14.73 11.05 -0.10
CA ILE A 35 -14.58 9.73 -0.74
C ILE A 35 -15.33 8.67 0.08
N SER A 36 -16.13 7.84 -0.59
CA SER A 36 -16.80 6.72 0.06
C SER A 36 -15.79 5.68 0.53
N ARG A 37 -15.78 5.38 1.84
CA ARG A 37 -14.90 4.36 2.45
C ARG A 37 -15.02 3.00 1.77
N GLY A 38 -16.24 2.63 1.35
CA GLY A 38 -16.48 1.38 0.63
C GLY A 38 -15.83 1.34 -0.75
N ALA A 39 -15.79 2.48 -1.45
CA ALA A 39 -15.12 2.58 -2.75
C ALA A 39 -13.60 2.45 -2.61
N VAL A 40 -13.01 3.08 -1.58
CA VAL A 40 -11.57 2.96 -1.28
C VAL A 40 -11.20 1.52 -0.95
N PHE A 41 -12.00 0.86 -0.10
CA PHE A 41 -11.80 -0.56 0.24
C PHE A 41 -11.86 -1.46 -1.01
N LEU A 42 -12.92 -1.34 -1.82
CA LEU A 42 -13.06 -2.14 -3.03
C LEU A 42 -11.93 -1.90 -4.04
N ALA A 43 -11.54 -0.64 -4.23
CA ALA A 43 -10.43 -0.30 -5.12
C ALA A 43 -9.11 -0.90 -4.65
N ALA A 44 -8.78 -0.75 -3.36
CA ALA A 44 -7.55 -1.31 -2.78
C ALA A 44 -7.54 -2.85 -2.81
N SER A 45 -8.66 -3.49 -2.46
CA SER A 45 -8.80 -4.95 -2.53
C SER A 45 -8.66 -5.46 -3.97
N LEU A 46 -9.31 -4.80 -4.94
CA LEU A 46 -9.22 -5.20 -6.34
C LEU A 46 -7.80 -5.01 -6.90
N ALA A 47 -7.12 -3.94 -6.52
CA ALA A 47 -5.73 -3.72 -6.88
C ALA A 47 -4.82 -4.83 -6.34
N LEU A 48 -4.98 -5.21 -5.07
CA LEU A 48 -4.17 -6.27 -4.45
C LEU A 48 -4.44 -7.64 -5.10
N VAL A 49 -5.72 -7.96 -5.36
CA VAL A 49 -6.10 -9.21 -6.05
C VAL A 49 -5.53 -9.23 -7.48
N ALA A 50 -5.64 -8.13 -8.23
CA ALA A 50 -5.11 -8.04 -9.58
C ALA A 50 -3.58 -8.18 -9.61
N ALA A 51 -2.88 -7.47 -8.72
CA ALA A 51 -1.42 -7.58 -8.59
C ALA A 51 -0.99 -9.02 -8.23
N SER A 52 -1.68 -9.66 -7.28
CA SER A 52 -1.41 -11.05 -6.89
C SER A 52 -1.68 -12.03 -8.02
N ALA A 53 -2.76 -11.84 -8.78
CA ALA A 53 -3.09 -12.67 -9.93
C ALA A 53 -2.03 -12.54 -11.04
N MET A 54 -1.59 -11.32 -11.33
CA MET A 54 -0.50 -11.07 -12.28
C MET A 54 0.80 -11.72 -11.83
N ALA A 55 1.15 -11.60 -10.55
CA ALA A 55 2.35 -12.22 -9.99
C ALA A 55 2.30 -13.76 -10.07
N ALA A 56 1.17 -14.38 -9.72
CA ALA A 56 1.00 -15.83 -9.80
C ALA A 56 1.08 -16.33 -11.26
N TRP A 57 0.45 -15.63 -12.19
CA TRP A 57 0.48 -15.97 -13.62
C TRP A 57 1.89 -15.84 -14.20
N ALA A 58 2.56 -14.71 -13.95
CA ALA A 58 3.94 -14.50 -14.39
C ALA A 58 4.90 -15.50 -13.75
N GLY A 59 4.77 -15.77 -12.45
CA GLY A 59 5.56 -16.75 -11.73
C GLY A 59 5.42 -18.16 -12.30
N GLY A 60 4.20 -18.55 -12.69
CA GLY A 60 3.95 -19.82 -13.36
C GLY A 60 4.67 -19.96 -14.70
N ILE A 61 4.71 -18.90 -15.51
CA ILE A 61 5.43 -18.89 -16.81
C ILE A 61 6.94 -18.95 -16.60
N ILE A 62 7.45 -18.16 -15.67
CA ILE A 62 8.89 -18.07 -15.38
C ILE A 62 9.41 -19.39 -14.82
N SER A 63 8.64 -20.05 -13.94
CA SER A 63 9.02 -21.33 -13.34
C SER A 63 9.14 -22.48 -14.35
N GLN A 64 8.55 -22.35 -15.54
CA GLN A 64 8.71 -23.34 -16.62
C GLN A 64 10.04 -23.19 -17.37
N HIS A 65 10.62 -22.00 -17.36
CA HIS A 65 11.85 -21.67 -18.10
C HIS A 65 13.08 -21.57 -17.20
N VAL A 66 12.88 -21.31 -15.90
CA VAL A 66 13.94 -21.07 -14.92
C VAL A 66 13.84 -22.10 -13.80
N GLY A 67 14.94 -22.78 -13.50
CA GLY A 67 15.00 -23.73 -12.39
C GLY A 67 14.74 -23.06 -11.04
N GLU A 68 14.06 -23.76 -10.14
CA GLU A 68 13.63 -23.26 -8.81
C GLU A 68 14.79 -22.65 -8.00
N LYS A 69 15.97 -23.30 -8.02
CA LYS A 69 17.17 -22.81 -7.33
C LYS A 69 17.61 -21.44 -7.85
N THR A 70 17.62 -21.26 -9.16
CA THR A 70 17.99 -19.99 -9.80
C THR A 70 16.98 -18.90 -9.44
N LEU A 71 15.69 -19.24 -9.37
CA LEU A 71 14.63 -18.29 -9.01
C LEU A 71 14.82 -17.76 -7.57
N VAL A 72 15.14 -18.65 -6.62
CA VAL A 72 15.41 -18.28 -5.23
C VAL A 72 16.67 -17.40 -5.12
N TYR A 73 17.75 -17.73 -5.83
CA TYR A 73 18.97 -16.91 -5.81
C TYR A 73 18.75 -15.52 -6.41
N ILE A 74 18.02 -15.42 -7.53
CA ILE A 74 17.69 -14.13 -8.15
C ILE A 74 16.79 -13.30 -7.23
N ALA A 75 15.73 -13.90 -6.67
CA ALA A 75 14.82 -13.21 -5.76
C ALA A 75 15.54 -12.72 -4.50
N GLY A 76 16.32 -13.59 -3.84
CA GLY A 76 17.10 -13.23 -2.65
C GLY A 76 18.17 -12.18 -2.93
N GLY A 77 18.93 -12.33 -4.03
CA GLY A 77 19.92 -11.35 -4.47
C GLY A 77 19.30 -9.99 -4.78
N GLY A 78 18.17 -9.97 -5.49
CA GLY A 78 17.40 -8.77 -5.77
C GLY A 78 16.93 -8.07 -4.48
N PHE A 79 16.45 -8.85 -3.50
CA PHE A 79 16.03 -8.32 -2.21
C PHE A 79 17.18 -7.66 -1.44
N ILE A 80 18.37 -8.26 -1.45
CA ILE A 80 19.58 -7.68 -0.85
C ILE A 80 19.96 -6.37 -1.56
N VAL A 81 19.99 -6.37 -2.90
CA VAL A 81 20.34 -5.18 -3.69
C VAL A 81 19.37 -4.03 -3.41
N ILE A 82 18.06 -4.29 -3.45
CA ILE A 82 17.03 -3.29 -3.16
C ILE A 82 17.13 -2.82 -1.70
N GLY A 83 17.37 -3.74 -0.76
CA GLY A 83 17.54 -3.43 0.65
C GLY A 83 18.73 -2.50 0.91
N VAL A 84 19.91 -2.82 0.38
CA VAL A 84 21.12 -1.99 0.48
C VAL A 84 20.91 -0.64 -0.20
N TRP A 85 20.33 -0.63 -1.39
CA TRP A 85 20.01 0.60 -2.10
C TRP A 85 19.09 1.51 -1.29
N THR A 86 18.04 0.94 -0.70
CA THR A 86 17.08 1.66 0.14
C THR A 86 17.76 2.23 1.39
N LEU A 87 18.66 1.46 2.02
CA LEU A 87 19.43 1.89 3.18
C LEU A 87 20.31 3.11 2.86
N ILE A 88 20.98 3.11 1.71
CA ILE A 88 21.84 4.22 1.26
C ILE A 88 21.02 5.46 0.88
N ARG A 89 19.80 5.26 0.35
CA ARG A 89 18.91 6.34 -0.14
C ARG A 89 17.87 6.81 0.86
N ALA A 90 17.89 6.31 2.09
CA ALA A 90 16.92 6.66 3.14
C ALA A 90 16.97 8.17 3.44
N GLN A 91 16.10 8.93 2.77
CA GLN A 91 15.83 10.34 3.06
C GLN A 91 14.84 10.41 4.22
N PRO A 92 14.99 11.35 5.16
CA PRO A 92 14.01 11.54 6.22
C PRO A 92 12.68 11.95 5.57
N VAL A 93 11.66 11.10 5.69
CA VAL A 93 10.29 11.39 5.24
C VAL A 93 9.77 12.51 6.13
N ILE A 94 9.91 13.76 5.67
CA ILE A 94 9.29 14.91 6.32
C ILE A 94 7.80 14.89 5.97
N PHE A 95 7.02 14.52 6.99
CA PHE A 95 5.68 14.98 7.33
C PHE A 95 4.88 15.62 6.17
N VAL A 96 3.94 14.85 5.63
CA VAL A 96 2.88 15.32 4.74
C VAL A 96 2.21 16.54 5.35
N SER A 97 2.27 17.68 4.65
CA SER A 97 1.54 18.88 5.04
C SER A 97 0.03 18.60 5.06
N PRO A 98 -0.71 19.07 6.08
CA PRO A 98 -2.15 18.85 6.16
C PRO A 98 -2.87 19.40 4.91
N PRO A 99 -3.95 18.73 4.45
CA PRO A 99 -4.67 19.11 3.23
C PRO A 99 -5.23 20.53 3.34
N ALA A 100 -5.12 21.31 2.25
CA ALA A 100 -5.51 22.72 2.18
C ALA A 100 -6.99 22.98 2.57
N THR A 101 -7.84 21.96 2.53
CA THR A 101 -9.25 22.01 2.95
C THR A 101 -9.44 22.30 4.44
N ALA A 102 -8.47 21.97 5.30
CA ALA A 102 -8.54 22.34 6.72
C ALA A 102 -8.44 23.85 6.96
N ARG A 103 -7.77 24.61 6.06
CA ARG A 103 -7.65 26.07 6.20
C ARG A 103 -8.89 26.84 5.71
N ALA A 104 -9.74 26.22 4.90
CA ALA A 104 -10.96 26.87 4.40
C ALA A 104 -12.01 27.02 5.52
N GLY A 105 -12.22 25.98 6.34
CA GLY A 105 -13.18 26.01 7.44
C GLY A 105 -12.82 27.01 8.56
N GLU A 106 -11.53 27.24 8.80
CA GLU A 106 -11.06 28.20 9.82
C GLU A 106 -11.17 29.67 9.36
N ARG A 107 -11.10 29.94 8.05
CA ARG A 107 -11.33 31.29 7.51
C ARG A 107 -12.79 31.69 7.56
N GLU A 108 -13.71 30.78 7.25
CA GLU A 108 -15.14 31.06 7.25
C GLU A 108 -15.65 31.36 8.67
N SER A 109 -15.22 30.56 9.65
CA SER A 109 -15.56 30.77 11.06
C SER A 109 -14.94 32.04 11.65
N ARG A 110 -13.77 32.49 11.16
CA ARG A 110 -13.17 33.78 11.53
C ARG A 110 -13.93 34.98 10.91
N CYS A 111 -14.42 34.85 9.68
CA CYS A 111 -15.30 35.85 9.06
C CYS A 111 -16.66 35.97 9.77
N LEU A 112 -17.29 34.84 10.12
CA LEU A 112 -18.58 34.82 10.82
C LEU A 112 -18.47 35.38 12.24
N ARG A 113 -17.37 35.11 12.94
CA ARG A 113 -17.07 35.71 14.25
C ARG A 113 -16.78 37.21 14.14
N SER A 114 -16.13 37.67 13.07
CA SER A 114 -15.90 39.10 12.82
C SER A 114 -17.17 39.86 12.41
N GLN A 115 -18.17 39.18 11.84
CA GLN A 115 -19.47 39.77 11.51
C GLN A 115 -20.48 39.74 12.67
N GLY A 116 -20.07 39.35 13.88
CA GLY A 116 -20.97 39.29 15.05
C GLY A 116 -22.15 38.33 14.87
N ARG A 117 -21.99 37.34 13.98
CA ARG A 117 -23.04 36.38 13.63
C ARG A 117 -22.80 35.08 14.41
N PHE A 118 -22.93 35.18 15.73
CA PHE A 118 -22.98 34.08 16.69
C PHE A 118 -23.92 34.44 17.84
#